data_AF-A0A927DNP5-F1
#
_entry.id   AF-A0A927DNP5-F1
#
_cell.length_a   1.000
_cell.length_b   1.000
_cell.length_c   1.000
_cell.angle_alpha   90.00
_cell.angle_beta   90.00
_cell.angle_gamma   90.00
#
_symmetry.space_group_name_H-M   'P 1'
#
loop_
_entity.id
_entity.type
_entity.pdbx_description
1 polymer ?
#
loop_
_entity_poly.entity_id
_entity_poly.type
_entity_poly.pdbx_seq_one_letter_code
_entity_poly.pdbx_strand_id
1 'polypeptide(L)'
;MWKEPIFSSEPALCRFHPAGELFIDWLRQSIQQKKTIANEPDGHVYVIAGAVFLKTPSIFHRFMAEQREALRPLKIDNWRDVQRQFEKINLHRRQRGGANVYQCRNRESQKVYHGYLVPAKEIYGAATVPADTPLLEVSSLN
;
A
#
# COMPACT_ATOMS: atom_id res chain seq x y z
N MET A 1 51.65 16.01 -3.77
CA MET A 1 50.95 14.97 -3.02
C MET A 1 49.48 15.37 -2.97
N TRP A 2 48.70 14.97 -3.98
CA TRP A 2 47.29 15.31 -4.09
C TRP A 2 46.51 14.29 -3.27
N LYS A 3 45.74 14.74 -2.28
CA LYS A 3 44.81 13.85 -1.57
C LYS A 3 43.53 13.76 -2.39
N GLU A 4 43.19 12.55 -2.80
CA GLU A 4 41.90 12.25 -3.42
C GLU A 4 40.76 12.64 -2.48
N PRO A 5 39.62 13.14 -2.98
CA PRO A 5 38.45 13.34 -2.15
C PRO A 5 37.93 11.97 -1.75
N ILE A 6 37.81 11.76 -0.44
CA ILE A 6 37.12 10.62 0.13
C ILE A 6 35.65 10.79 -0.25
N PHE A 7 35.21 10.15 -1.33
CA PHE A 7 33.79 9.95 -1.56
C PHE A 7 33.32 9.04 -0.43
N SER A 8 32.73 9.64 0.60
CA SER A 8 31.99 8.94 1.64
C SER A 8 30.95 8.06 0.96
N SER A 9 31.24 6.76 0.86
CA SER A 9 30.34 5.75 0.35
C SER A 9 29.27 5.45 1.42
N GLU A 10 28.37 6.40 1.66
CA GLU A 10 27.04 6.06 2.17
C GLU A 10 26.21 5.57 0.99
N PRO A 11 25.63 4.37 1.03
CA PRO A 11 24.91 3.86 -0.13
C PRO A 11 23.65 4.71 -0.33
N ALA A 12 23.48 5.20 -1.56
CA ALA A 12 22.30 5.95 -2.04
C ALA A 12 20.95 5.24 -1.78
N LEU A 13 20.98 3.98 -1.34
CA LEU A 13 19.83 3.19 -0.88
C LEU A 13 19.02 3.84 0.25
N CYS A 14 19.58 4.77 1.04
CA CYS A 14 18.82 5.46 2.09
C CYS A 14 17.73 6.42 1.57
N ARG A 15 17.73 6.76 0.27
CA ARG A 15 16.69 7.59 -0.36
C ARG A 15 15.63 6.80 -1.11
N PHE A 16 15.80 5.48 -1.27
CA PHE A 16 14.84 4.61 -1.94
C PHE A 16 14.02 3.85 -0.90
N HIS A 17 12.77 3.56 -1.24
CA HIS A 17 11.85 2.80 -0.38
C HIS A 17 11.52 1.48 -1.09
N PRO A 18 12.53 0.62 -1.33
CA PRO A 18 12.42 -0.50 -2.25
C PRO A 18 11.30 -1.47 -1.87
N ALA A 19 11.02 -1.65 -0.58
CA ALA A 19 9.93 -2.52 -0.14
C ALA A 19 8.55 -1.89 -0.35
N GLY A 20 8.44 -0.57 -0.21
CA GLY A 20 7.22 0.18 -0.50
C GLY A 20 6.92 0.19 -2.01
N GLU A 21 7.96 0.35 -2.82
CA GLU A 21 7.87 0.26 -4.29
C GLU A 21 7.49 -1.15 -4.72
N LEU A 22 8.19 -2.18 -4.24
CA LEU A 22 7.85 -3.59 -4.49
C LEU A 22 6.42 -3.93 -4.06
N PHE A 23 5.95 -3.39 -2.93
CA PHE A 23 4.57 -3.58 -2.48
C PHE A 23 3.56 -3.05 -3.50
N ILE A 24 3.79 -1.86 -4.03
CA ILE A 24 2.87 -1.25 -5.00
C ILE A 24 2.92 -1.97 -6.34
N ASP A 25 4.10 -2.35 -6.81
CA ASP A 25 4.25 -3.09 -8.06
C ASP A 25 3.61 -4.48 -7.95
N TRP A 26 3.81 -5.19 -6.83
CA TRP A 26 3.10 -6.43 -6.54
C TRP A 26 1.58 -6.25 -6.54
N LEU A 27 1.07 -5.19 -5.91
CA LEU A 27 -0.36 -4.92 -5.84
C LEU A 27 -0.96 -4.68 -7.24
N ARG A 28 -0.30 -3.84 -8.05
CA ARG A 28 -0.68 -3.56 -9.45
C ARG A 28 -0.71 -4.85 -10.27
N GLN A 29 0.36 -5.65 -10.21
CA GLN A 29 0.46 -6.93 -10.93
C GLN A 29 -0.59 -7.93 -10.45
N SER A 30 -0.85 -8.01 -9.14
CA SER A 30 -1.83 -8.93 -8.57
C SER A 30 -3.26 -8.61 -9.02
N ILE A 31 -3.59 -7.32 -9.16
CA ILE A 31 -4.88 -6.90 -9.71
C ILE A 31 -4.94 -7.19 -11.22
N GLN A 32 -3.89 -6.85 -11.98
CA GLN A 32 -3.82 -7.11 -13.42
C GLN A 32 -3.97 -8.61 -13.74
N GLN A 33 -3.36 -9.47 -12.93
CA GLN A 33 -3.43 -10.93 -13.04
C GLN A 33 -4.70 -11.52 -12.41
N LYS A 34 -5.60 -10.70 -11.86
CA LYS A 34 -6.83 -11.12 -11.16
C LYS A 34 -6.58 -12.04 -9.94
N LYS A 35 -5.36 -12.04 -9.39
CA LYS A 35 -5.04 -12.70 -8.10
C LYS A 35 -5.57 -11.91 -6.91
N THR A 36 -5.77 -10.61 -7.09
CA THR A 36 -6.49 -9.75 -6.16
C THR A 36 -7.68 -9.16 -6.88
N ILE A 37 -8.88 -9.60 -6.51
CA ILE A 37 -10.13 -9.07 -7.05
C ILE A 37 -10.62 -8.01 -6.06
N ALA A 38 -10.83 -6.80 -6.54
CA ALA A 38 -11.36 -5.74 -5.68
C ALA A 38 -12.82 -6.01 -5.30
N ASN A 39 -13.22 -5.55 -4.13
CA ASN A 39 -14.61 -5.60 -3.61
C ASN A 39 -15.12 -7.00 -3.23
N GLU A 40 -14.25 -8.00 -3.10
CA GLU A 40 -14.64 -9.28 -2.50
C GLU A 40 -15.08 -9.08 -1.03
N PRO A 41 -16.15 -9.75 -0.55
CA PRO A 41 -16.71 -9.52 0.79
C PRO A 41 -15.72 -9.61 1.95
N ASP A 42 -14.76 -10.54 1.86
CA ASP A 42 -13.69 -10.73 2.85
C ASP A 42 -12.30 -10.33 2.31
N GLY A 43 -12.29 -9.59 1.21
CA GLY A 43 -11.07 -9.16 0.54
C GLY A 43 -10.24 -8.15 1.33
N HIS A 44 -9.07 -7.85 0.78
CA HIS A 44 -8.12 -6.86 1.33
C HIS A 44 -8.12 -5.53 0.58
N VAL A 45 -8.81 -5.47 -0.58
CA VAL A 45 -8.79 -4.36 -1.51
C VAL A 45 -10.22 -4.02 -1.93
N TYR A 46 -10.59 -2.74 -1.79
CA TYR A 46 -11.92 -2.25 -2.17
C TYR A 46 -11.76 -0.94 -2.93
N VAL A 47 -12.66 -0.64 -3.86
CA VAL A 47 -12.75 0.67 -4.51
C VAL A 47 -13.84 1.47 -3.82
N ILE A 48 -13.54 2.67 -3.33
CA ILE A 48 -14.48 3.55 -2.62
C ILE A 48 -14.17 5.00 -3.02
N ALA A 49 -15.17 5.74 -3.53
CA ALA A 49 -15.08 7.14 -3.92
C ALA A 49 -13.85 7.44 -4.80
N GLY A 50 -13.62 6.61 -5.83
CA GLY A 50 -12.50 6.76 -6.77
C GLY A 50 -11.10 6.53 -6.15
N ALA A 51 -11.03 5.90 -4.99
CA ALA A 51 -9.79 5.45 -4.35
C ALA A 51 -9.84 3.94 -4.09
N VAL A 52 -8.66 3.34 -3.99
CA VAL A 52 -8.46 1.96 -3.56
C VAL A 52 -8.17 1.95 -2.07
N PHE A 53 -9.07 1.36 -1.30
CA PHE A 53 -8.89 1.06 0.10
C PHE A 53 -8.07 -0.22 0.28
N LEU A 54 -6.93 -0.12 0.98
CA LEU A 54 -6.01 -1.21 1.28
C LEU A 54 -6.09 -1.56 2.77
N LYS A 55 -6.67 -2.71 3.10
CA LYS A 55 -6.93 -3.14 4.48
C LYS A 55 -5.63 -3.55 5.22
N THR A 56 -5.25 -2.77 6.24
CA THR A 56 -4.06 -3.00 7.07
C THR A 56 -4.43 -3.73 8.37
N PRO A 57 -3.56 -4.62 8.92
CA PRO A 57 -2.24 -5.03 8.40
C PRO A 57 -2.30 -6.11 7.31
N SER A 58 -3.49 -6.68 7.07
CA SER A 58 -3.64 -7.92 6.29
C SER A 58 -3.05 -7.88 4.88
N ILE A 59 -3.14 -6.74 4.17
CA ILE A 59 -2.58 -6.61 2.83
C ILE A 59 -1.04 -6.71 2.82
N PHE A 60 -0.38 -6.19 3.85
CA PHE A 60 1.08 -6.28 3.98
C PHE A 60 1.53 -7.68 4.37
N HIS A 61 0.76 -8.38 5.22
CA HIS A 61 1.02 -9.80 5.53
C HIS A 61 0.95 -10.66 4.28
N ARG A 62 -0.09 -10.46 3.46
CA ARG A 62 -0.24 -11.16 2.19
C ARG A 62 0.92 -10.87 1.24
N PHE A 63 1.27 -9.60 1.05
CA PHE A 63 2.42 -9.21 0.23
C PHE A 63 3.70 -9.92 0.69
N MET A 64 4.01 -9.88 1.99
CA MET A 64 5.23 -10.50 2.52
C MET A 64 5.26 -12.01 2.32
N ALA A 65 4.12 -12.69 2.45
CA ALA A 65 4.01 -14.12 2.21
C ALA A 65 4.28 -14.47 0.73
N GLU A 66 3.75 -13.67 -0.20
CA GLU A 66 3.90 -13.90 -1.64
C GLU A 66 5.24 -13.42 -2.21
N GLN A 67 5.90 -12.44 -1.59
CA GLN A 67 7.12 -11.79 -2.09
C GLN A 67 8.36 -12.08 -1.24
N ARG A 68 8.39 -13.23 -0.56
CA ARG A 68 9.48 -13.61 0.36
C ARG A 68 10.87 -13.56 -0.29
N GLU A 69 11.01 -14.07 -1.51
CA GLU A 69 12.30 -14.08 -2.21
C GLU A 69 12.73 -12.66 -2.64
N ALA A 70 11.80 -11.79 -3.03
CA ALA A 70 12.10 -10.41 -3.37
C ALA A 70 12.48 -9.56 -2.14
N LEU A 71 11.94 -9.89 -0.97
CA LEU A 71 12.22 -9.20 0.30
C LEU A 71 13.50 -9.69 0.99
N ARG A 72 13.96 -10.91 0.68
CA ARG A 72 15.13 -11.52 1.32
C ARG A 72 16.42 -10.69 1.19
N PRO A 73 16.78 -10.14 0.01
CA PRO A 73 17.97 -9.29 -0.12
C PRO A 73 17.86 -7.96 0.66
N LEU A 74 16.62 -7.48 0.85
CA LEU A 74 16.33 -6.26 1.61
C LEU A 74 16.35 -6.48 3.13
N LYS A 75 16.48 -7.73 3.58
CA LYS A 75 16.45 -8.14 5.00
C LYS A 75 15.20 -7.65 5.73
N ILE A 76 14.05 -7.71 5.05
CA ILE A 76 12.75 -7.34 5.62
C ILE A 76 12.02 -8.59 6.08
N ASP A 77 11.77 -8.66 7.39
CA ASP A 77 11.08 -9.76 8.07
C ASP A 77 9.82 -9.30 8.81
N ASN A 78 9.56 -7.98 8.86
CA ASN A 78 8.40 -7.39 9.52
C ASN A 78 7.58 -6.53 8.56
N TRP A 79 6.26 -6.73 8.55
CA TRP A 79 5.33 -6.00 7.70
C TRP A 79 5.31 -4.50 7.99
N ARG A 80 5.68 -4.09 9.20
CA ARG A 80 5.82 -2.68 9.57
C ARG A 80 6.93 -1.98 8.79
N ASP A 81 7.97 -2.69 8.35
CA ASP A 81 9.01 -2.10 7.50
C ASP A 81 8.49 -1.78 6.11
N VAL A 82 7.73 -2.71 5.53
CA VAL A 82 7.03 -2.48 4.26
C VAL A 82 6.07 -1.32 4.39
N GLN A 83 5.23 -1.31 5.44
CA GLN A 83 4.27 -0.24 5.71
C GLN A 83 4.96 1.13 5.81
N ARG A 84 6.04 1.24 6.59
CA ARG A 84 6.79 2.50 6.74
C ARG A 84 7.38 2.97 5.42
N GLN A 85 7.92 2.07 4.61
CA GLN A 85 8.46 2.42 3.30
C GLN A 85 7.35 2.84 2.32
N PHE A 86 6.22 2.13 2.31
CA PHE A 86 5.03 2.51 1.57
C PHE A 86 4.50 3.90 1.97
N GLU A 87 4.49 4.22 3.26
CA GLU A 87 4.07 5.55 3.70
C GLU A 87 5.03 6.66 3.23
N LYS A 88 6.33 6.36 3.17
CA LYS A 88 7.33 7.35 2.73
C LYS A 88 7.35 7.59 1.22
N ILE A 89 6.83 6.66 0.39
CA ILE A 89 6.63 6.93 -1.06
C ILE A 89 5.43 7.84 -1.34
N ASN A 90 4.61 8.18 -0.32
CA ASN A 90 3.55 9.18 -0.39
C ASN A 90 2.51 8.99 -1.52
N LEU A 91 2.18 7.76 -1.89
CA LEU A 91 1.12 7.47 -2.86
C LEU A 91 -0.29 7.49 -2.25
N HIS A 92 -0.42 7.24 -0.94
CA HIS A 92 -1.70 7.27 -0.24
C HIS A 92 -2.15 8.70 0.06
N ARG A 93 -3.47 8.88 0.14
CA ARG A 93 -4.09 10.11 0.66
C ARG A 93 -3.79 10.22 2.16
N ARG A 94 -3.46 11.42 2.62
CA ARG A 94 -3.33 11.73 4.05
C ARG A 94 -4.58 12.48 4.51
N GLN A 95 -4.99 12.24 5.75
CA GLN A 95 -6.08 12.98 6.39
C GLN A 95 -5.68 14.43 6.64
N ARG A 96 -6.65 15.33 6.89
CA ARG A 96 -6.38 16.73 7.23
C ARG A 96 -5.47 16.88 8.46
N GLY A 97 -5.60 15.99 9.45
CA GLY A 97 -4.74 15.93 10.63
C GLY A 97 -3.38 15.24 10.40
N GLY A 98 -3.03 14.87 9.17
CA GLY A 98 -1.74 14.27 8.83
C GLY A 98 -1.63 12.75 9.03
N ALA A 99 -2.67 12.11 9.58
CA ALA A 99 -2.74 10.66 9.71
C ALA A 99 -2.85 9.95 8.33
N ASN A 100 -2.24 8.78 8.23
CA ASN A 100 -2.17 8.01 6.97
C ASN A 100 -3.29 6.97 6.83
N VAL A 101 -3.85 6.52 7.95
CA VAL A 101 -4.77 5.39 8.01
C VAL A 101 -6.20 5.89 8.25
N TYR A 102 -7.13 5.41 7.42
CA TYR A 102 -8.55 5.67 7.51
C TYR A 102 -9.28 4.50 8.19
N GLN A 103 -10.41 4.82 8.81
CA GLN A 103 -11.38 3.83 9.22
C GLN A 103 -12.45 3.71 8.13
N CYS A 104 -12.77 2.48 7.75
CA CYS A 104 -13.92 2.16 6.90
C CYS A 104 -14.83 1.21 7.67
N ARG A 105 -16.14 1.44 7.61
CA ARG A 105 -17.13 0.57 8.22
C ARG A 105 -17.76 -0.30 7.15
N ASN A 106 -17.93 -1.58 7.43
CA ASN A 106 -18.76 -2.46 6.61
C ASN A 106 -20.24 -2.19 6.93
N ARG A 107 -21.04 -1.89 5.91
CA ARG A 107 -22.44 -1.48 6.09
C ARG A 107 -23.35 -2.57 6.64
N GLU A 108 -23.05 -3.82 6.34
CA GLU A 108 -23.89 -4.96 6.74
C GLU A 108 -23.52 -5.44 8.14
N SER A 109 -22.25 -5.78 8.36
CA SER A 109 -21.75 -6.32 9.63
C SER A 109 -21.42 -5.26 10.68
N GLN A 110 -21.41 -3.98 10.32
CA GLN A 110 -20.95 -2.85 11.14
C GLN A 110 -19.48 -2.94 11.59
N LYS A 111 -18.73 -3.93 11.09
CA LYS A 111 -17.31 -4.12 11.43
C LYS A 111 -16.47 -2.98 10.87
N VAL A 112 -15.56 -2.47 11.70
CA VAL A 112 -14.63 -1.40 11.32
C VAL A 112 -13.30 -2.01 10.87
N TYR A 113 -12.82 -1.52 9.73
CA TYR A 113 -11.54 -1.85 9.15
C TYR A 113 -10.67 -0.61 9.09
N HIS A 114 -9.37 -0.83 9.26
CA HIS A 114 -8.36 0.21 9.11
C HIS A 114 -7.63 -0.01 7.77
N GLY A 115 -7.26 1.07 7.10
CA GLY A 115 -6.55 0.95 5.84
C GLY A 115 -6.15 2.27 5.21
N TYR A 116 -5.48 2.17 4.09
CA TYR A 116 -5.01 3.32 3.31
C TYR A 116 -5.95 3.58 2.14
N LEU A 117 -6.11 4.84 1.77
CA LEU A 117 -6.78 5.21 0.52
C LEU A 117 -5.72 5.65 -0.49
N VAL A 118 -5.57 4.90 -1.57
CA VAL A 118 -4.67 5.24 -2.69
C VAL A 118 -5.53 5.69 -3.86
N PRO A 119 -5.26 6.81 -4.56
CA PRO A 119 -6.05 7.19 -5.73
C PRO A 119 -6.08 6.06 -6.76
N ALA A 120 -7.26 5.74 -7.32
CA ALA A 120 -7.38 4.54 -8.15
C ALA A 120 -6.45 4.54 -9.37
N LYS A 121 -6.18 5.71 -9.96
CA LYS A 121 -5.20 5.88 -11.05
C LYS A 121 -3.79 5.39 -10.71
N GLU A 122 -3.37 5.47 -9.44
CA GLU A 122 -2.03 5.03 -9.01
C GLU A 122 -1.91 3.50 -8.97
N ILE A 123 -3.04 2.80 -8.89
CA ILE A 123 -3.11 1.33 -8.81
C ILE A 123 -3.51 0.72 -10.16
N TYR A 124 -4.51 1.29 -10.84
CA TYR A 124 -5.04 0.75 -12.09
C TYR A 124 -4.38 1.36 -13.34
N GLY A 125 -3.73 2.52 -13.23
CA GLY A 125 -3.16 3.22 -14.38
C GLY A 125 -4.22 3.52 -15.44
N ALA A 126 -4.01 3.00 -16.65
CA ALA A 126 -4.95 3.11 -17.77
C ALA A 126 -6.03 2.01 -17.81
N ALA A 127 -5.98 1.02 -16.90
CA ALA A 127 -6.98 -0.03 -16.85
C ALA A 127 -8.31 0.48 -16.29
N THR A 128 -9.40 -0.17 -16.68
CA THR A 128 -10.73 0.11 -16.14
C THR A 128 -10.77 -0.14 -14.64
N VAL A 129 -11.16 0.87 -13.88
CA VAL A 129 -11.38 0.77 -12.43
C VAL A 129 -12.76 0.14 -12.17
N PRO A 130 -12.88 -0.87 -11.29
CA PRO A 130 -14.18 -1.39 -10.86
C PRO A 130 -15.07 -0.29 -10.25
N ALA A 131 -16.38 -0.51 -10.28
CA ALA A 131 -17.31 0.37 -9.57
C ALA A 131 -17.02 0.39 -8.06
N ASP A 132 -17.40 1.49 -7.41
CA ASP A 132 -17.30 1.62 -5.96
C ASP A 132 -18.06 0.49 -5.26
N THR A 133 -17.47 -0.08 -4.20
CA THR A 133 -18.13 -1.11 -3.42
C THR A 133 -19.32 -0.52 -2.66
N PRO A 134 -20.47 -1.22 -2.64
CA PRO A 134 -21.56 -0.86 -1.73
C PRO A 134 -21.29 -1.34 -0.29
N LEU A 135 -20.28 -2.19 -0.07
CA LEU A 135 -20.06 -2.90 1.19
C LEU A 135 -19.40 -2.03 2.26
N LEU A 136 -18.51 -1.13 1.85
CA LEU A 136 -17.71 -0.32 2.76
C LEU A 136 -17.99 1.16 2.58
N GLU A 137 -17.99 1.89 3.69
CA GLU A 137 -18.03 3.34 3.71
C GLU A 137 -16.84 3.87 4.51
N VAL A 138 -16.21 4.94 4.00
CA VAL A 138 -15.13 5.62 4.72
C VAL A 138 -15.76 6.43 5.85
N SER A 139 -15.40 6.12 7.09
CA SER A 139 -15.75 6.95 8.23
C SER A 139 -15.00 8.26 8.12
N SER A 140 -15.72 9.37 7.95
CA SER A 140 -15.12 10.70 8.09
C SER A 140 -14.76 10.88 9.56
N LEU A 141 -13.47 10.90 9.90
CA LEU A 141 -13.04 11.40 11.19
C LEU A 141 -13.06 12.93 11.09
N ASN A 142 -14.05 13.54 11.76
CA ASN A 142 -14.19 15.00 11.90
C ASN A 142 -12.91 15.64 12.43
#